data_AF-A0A7J3A8Q6-F1
#
_entry.id   AF-A0A7J3A8Q6-F1
#
_cell.length_a   1.000
_cell.length_b   1.000
_cell.length_c   1.000
_cell.angle_alpha   90.00
_cell.angle_beta   90.00
_cell.angle_gamma   90.00
#
_symmetry.space_group_name_H-M   'P 1'
#
loop_
_entity.id
_entity.type
_entity.pdbx_description
1 polymer ?
#
loop_
_entity_poly.entity_id
_entity_poly.type
_entity_poly.pdbx_seq_one_letter_code
_entity_poly.pdbx_strand_id
1 'polypeptide(L)'
;MVGVVVYGFSTEGYQIASTLASQGFPVSMVDEEMQIATEITPAVAKAIRALPDLMGRDQLLSIKPVEAALSEAEYIFFAPKVRRHPEEAESEVNSRLREVAKNMMKGATVIYHLPSGLGGFEIIVTLLEKMSGLSSKEGFEYVYAPLKPRTIEPYCIGFLSKPKKNLLNLFSKLGFKPAALGCRSAEALHALRILSTYSTLAPQIEGYKLLESSERVKLGRLLGGRDVFVDTLSSQMLDLRLIAASLPPKEPLMHLASNILKIVEGFTKRVLEEVRGLMKSLELKASKTKVILNWSVDKYEMRGDRLGVHQSLLERLRDYVSDITTTSSAPWSESNLEFKIKEILAEPRIKLIISGSQSDHEALWGRLSKEHPLGEYIFIKANLVFETLSTKTARLGGGYV
;
A
#
# COMPACT_ATOMS: atom_id res chain seq x y z
N MET A 1 -23.85 23.68 8.52
CA MET A 1 -23.40 22.73 7.49
C MET A 1 -22.14 22.09 8.04
N VAL A 2 -21.99 20.76 7.97
CA VAL A 2 -20.90 20.08 8.67
C VAL A 2 -19.66 20.04 7.80
N GLY A 3 -18.63 20.82 8.16
CA GLY A 3 -17.35 20.88 7.45
C GLY A 3 -16.54 19.60 7.61
N VAL A 4 -16.08 19.04 6.49
CA VAL A 4 -15.19 17.87 6.47
C VAL A 4 -13.86 18.24 5.86
N VAL A 5 -12.77 17.88 6.53
CA VAL A 5 -11.42 17.93 5.97
C VAL A 5 -10.85 16.53 5.85
N VAL A 6 -10.26 16.23 4.69
CA VAL A 6 -9.41 15.05 4.52
C VAL A 6 -7.97 15.53 4.46
N TYR A 7 -7.23 15.29 5.53
CA TYR A 7 -5.82 15.64 5.62
C TYR A 7 -4.98 14.54 4.97
N GLY A 8 -4.53 14.77 3.74
CA GLY A 8 -3.75 13.81 2.95
C GLY A 8 -4.13 13.75 1.48
N PHE A 9 -3.23 14.18 0.59
CA PHE A 9 -3.35 14.04 -0.87
C PHE A 9 -2.92 12.63 -1.30
N SER A 10 -3.66 11.64 -0.78
CA SER A 10 -3.46 10.22 -1.04
C SER A 10 -4.63 9.65 -1.85
N THR A 11 -4.43 8.50 -2.47
CA THR A 11 -5.50 7.79 -3.19
C THR A 11 -6.66 7.48 -2.27
N GLU A 12 -6.39 6.96 -1.07
CA GLU A 12 -7.42 6.70 -0.06
C GLU A 12 -8.09 8.00 0.43
N GLY A 13 -7.31 9.07 0.63
CA GLY A 13 -7.83 10.39 1.00
C GLY A 13 -8.80 10.94 -0.05
N TYR A 14 -8.43 10.86 -1.33
CA TYR A 14 -9.30 11.26 -2.43
C TYR A 14 -10.58 10.44 -2.53
N GLN A 15 -10.48 9.12 -2.32
CA GLN A 15 -11.67 8.25 -2.30
C GLN A 15 -12.63 8.61 -1.16
N ILE A 16 -12.11 8.93 0.04
CA ILE A 16 -12.92 9.43 1.16
C ILE A 16 -13.57 10.77 0.78
N ALA A 17 -12.77 11.71 0.27
CA ALA A 17 -13.22 13.05 -0.05
C ALA A 17 -14.31 13.05 -1.13
N SER A 18 -14.08 12.35 -2.23
CA SER A 18 -15.03 12.21 -3.35
C SER A 18 -16.33 11.51 -2.94
N THR A 19 -16.24 10.48 -2.08
CA THR A 19 -17.43 9.77 -1.57
C THR A 19 -18.28 10.71 -0.72
N LEU A 20 -17.68 11.45 0.21
CA LEU A 20 -18.42 12.39 1.07
C LEU A 20 -18.95 13.60 0.29
N ALA A 21 -18.18 14.15 -0.63
CA ALA A 21 -18.62 15.23 -1.51
C ALA A 21 -19.86 14.81 -2.33
N SER A 22 -19.85 13.59 -2.88
CA SER A 22 -20.99 13.01 -3.61
C SER A 22 -22.25 12.85 -2.75
N GLN A 23 -22.09 12.74 -1.43
CA GLN A 23 -23.17 12.68 -0.44
C GLN A 23 -23.62 14.07 0.07
N GLY A 24 -23.11 15.15 -0.54
CA GLY A 24 -23.50 16.53 -0.27
C GLY A 24 -22.79 17.20 0.91
N PHE A 25 -21.70 16.62 1.43
CA PHE A 25 -20.89 17.30 2.44
C PHE A 25 -19.97 18.35 1.80
N PRO A 26 -19.74 19.50 2.45
CA PRO A 26 -18.64 20.38 2.10
C PRO A 26 -17.31 19.74 2.51
N VAL A 27 -16.49 19.38 1.52
CA VAL A 27 -15.23 18.66 1.73
C VAL A 27 -14.06 19.47 1.20
N SER A 28 -13.01 19.58 2.00
CA SER A 28 -11.71 20.08 1.57
C SER A 28 -10.64 19.00 1.75
N MET A 29 -9.82 18.77 0.73
CA MET A 29 -8.71 17.83 0.76
C MET A 29 -7.40 18.59 0.85
N VAL A 30 -6.56 18.26 1.83
CA VAL A 30 -5.27 18.91 2.05
C VAL A 30 -4.18 18.19 1.29
N ASP A 31 -3.39 18.95 0.54
CA ASP A 31 -2.06 18.54 0.09
C ASP A 31 -1.02 18.96 1.12
N GLU A 32 -0.51 17.97 1.84
CA GLU A 32 0.47 18.16 2.91
C GLU A 32 1.84 18.67 2.40
N GLU A 33 2.18 18.45 1.12
CA GLU A 33 3.44 18.89 0.53
C GLU A 33 3.34 20.34 0.05
N MET A 34 2.21 20.70 -0.56
CA MET A 34 1.96 22.06 -1.05
C MET A 34 1.37 22.99 0.02
N GLN A 35 0.94 22.46 1.16
CA GLN A 35 0.32 23.21 2.26
C GLN A 35 -0.91 24.02 1.78
N ILE A 36 -1.75 23.38 0.96
CA ILE A 36 -3.01 23.94 0.47
C ILE A 36 -4.16 22.95 0.67
N ALA A 37 -5.37 23.46 0.78
CA ALA A 37 -6.59 22.66 0.83
C ALA A 37 -7.47 22.95 -0.39
N THR A 38 -7.77 21.92 -1.16
CA THR A 38 -8.58 21.97 -2.37
C THR A 38 -10.01 21.53 -2.07
N GLU A 39 -10.99 22.31 -2.49
CA GLU A 39 -12.41 21.98 -2.31
C GLU A 39 -12.85 20.89 -3.30
N ILE A 40 -13.44 19.82 -2.77
CA ILE A 40 -13.96 18.71 -3.57
C ILE A 40 -15.48 18.85 -3.65
N THR A 41 -15.97 19.34 -4.79
CA THR A 41 -17.41 19.49 -5.02
C THR A 41 -18.03 18.19 -5.56
N PRO A 42 -19.36 18.02 -5.47
CA PRO A 42 -20.05 16.87 -6.09
C PRO A 42 -19.81 16.75 -7.60
N ALA A 43 -19.57 17.87 -8.29
CA ALA A 43 -19.27 17.88 -9.72
C ALA A 43 -17.87 17.32 -9.99
N VAL A 44 -16.87 17.72 -9.19
CA VAL A 44 -15.50 17.19 -9.26
C VAL A 44 -15.49 15.70 -8.99
N ALA A 45 -16.15 15.26 -7.92
CA ALA A 45 -16.23 13.85 -7.53
C ALA A 45 -16.89 12.96 -8.61
N LYS A 46 -17.85 13.48 -9.38
CA LYS A 46 -18.46 12.76 -10.51
C LYS A 46 -17.57 12.72 -11.75
N ALA A 47 -16.83 13.80 -12.01
CA ALA A 47 -16.02 13.93 -13.22
C ALA A 47 -14.66 13.22 -13.11
N ILE A 48 -14.10 13.14 -11.90
CA ILE A 48 -12.72 12.69 -11.66
C ILE A 48 -12.78 11.43 -10.79
N ARG A 49 -12.40 10.29 -11.38
CA ARG A 49 -12.51 8.98 -10.72
C ARG A 49 -11.25 8.58 -9.95
N ALA A 50 -10.09 9.12 -10.32
CA ALA A 50 -8.81 8.80 -9.72
C ALA A 50 -7.99 10.07 -9.46
N LEU A 51 -7.14 10.02 -8.43
CA LEU A 51 -6.33 11.16 -8.03
C LEU A 51 -5.35 11.66 -9.12
N PRO A 52 -4.69 10.80 -9.93
CA PRO A 52 -3.84 11.28 -11.03
C PRO A 52 -4.57 12.18 -12.03
N ASP A 53 -5.87 11.93 -12.26
CA ASP A 53 -6.70 12.74 -13.17
C ASP A 53 -7.05 14.11 -12.57
N LEU A 54 -6.98 14.27 -11.25
CA LEU A 54 -7.21 15.53 -10.54
C LEU A 54 -6.09 16.53 -10.83
N MET A 55 -4.84 16.07 -10.76
CA MET A 55 -3.65 16.91 -10.97
C MET A 55 -3.61 17.52 -12.38
N GLY A 56 -4.11 16.80 -13.39
CA GLY A 56 -4.23 17.32 -14.75
C GLY A 56 -5.22 18.49 -14.90
N ARG A 57 -6.01 18.79 -13.85
CA ARG A 57 -7.09 19.80 -13.85
C ARG A 57 -7.00 20.80 -12.69
N ASP A 58 -5.89 20.82 -11.94
CA ASP A 58 -5.72 21.62 -10.70
C ASP A 58 -6.02 23.12 -10.86
N GLN A 59 -5.84 23.70 -12.05
CA GLN A 59 -6.07 25.14 -12.30
C GLN A 59 -7.53 25.59 -12.17
N LEU A 60 -8.50 24.67 -12.03
CA LEU A 60 -9.94 24.98 -11.98
C LEU A 60 -10.58 24.82 -10.60
N LEU A 61 -9.80 24.44 -9.58
CA LEU A 61 -10.33 24.09 -8.26
C LEU A 61 -10.16 25.24 -7.26
N SER A 62 -11.16 25.42 -6.40
CA SER A 62 -11.11 26.37 -5.29
C SER A 62 -10.10 25.88 -4.25
N ILE A 63 -9.17 26.76 -3.86
CA ILE A 63 -8.13 26.46 -2.88
C ILE A 63 -8.22 27.42 -1.69
N LYS A 64 -7.86 26.94 -0.50
CA LYS A 64 -7.71 27.75 0.71
C LYS A 64 -6.51 27.28 1.54
N PRO A 65 -5.99 28.13 2.45
CA PRO A 65 -4.94 27.72 3.39
C PRO A 65 -5.39 26.54 4.26
N VAL A 66 -4.44 25.70 4.65
CA VAL A 66 -4.72 24.49 5.45
C VAL A 66 -5.27 24.84 6.82
N GLU A 67 -4.75 25.92 7.43
CA GLU A 67 -5.21 26.42 8.72
C GLU A 67 -6.69 26.81 8.68
N ALA A 68 -7.10 27.51 7.62
CA ALA A 68 -8.49 27.91 7.42
C ALA A 68 -9.38 26.66 7.27
N ALA A 69 -8.97 25.70 6.43
CA ALA A 69 -9.71 24.46 6.24
C ALA A 69 -9.90 23.68 7.55
N LEU A 70 -8.83 23.50 8.34
CA LEU A 70 -8.86 22.76 9.59
C LEU A 70 -9.69 23.46 10.67
N SER A 71 -9.67 24.79 10.72
CA SER A 71 -10.43 25.56 11.70
C SER A 71 -11.95 25.49 11.49
N GLU A 72 -12.39 25.29 10.24
CA GLU A 72 -13.80 25.17 9.86
C GLU A 72 -14.33 23.74 9.97
N ALA A 73 -13.45 22.75 10.19
CA ALA A 73 -13.77 21.34 10.13
C ALA A 73 -14.40 20.82 11.43
N GLU A 74 -15.52 20.10 11.31
CA GLU A 74 -16.06 19.27 12.40
C GLU A 74 -15.45 17.86 12.37
N TYR A 75 -15.24 17.31 11.17
CA TYR A 75 -14.61 15.99 10.98
C TYR A 75 -13.30 16.13 10.20
N ILE A 76 -12.23 15.61 10.78
CA ILE A 76 -10.89 15.61 10.19
C ILE A 76 -10.45 14.16 9.95
N PHE A 77 -10.46 13.73 8.69
CA PHE A 77 -9.97 12.43 8.27
C PHE A 77 -8.46 12.52 8.02
N PHE A 78 -7.67 11.93 8.91
CA PHE A 78 -6.21 11.96 8.82
C PHE A 78 -5.70 10.75 8.03
N ALA A 79 -5.52 10.93 6.72
CA ALA A 79 -5.09 9.89 5.77
C ALA A 79 -3.90 10.31 4.89
N PRO A 80 -2.77 10.76 5.47
CA PRO A 80 -1.71 11.39 4.69
C PRO A 80 -0.68 10.38 4.17
N LYS A 81 0.04 10.72 3.09
CA LYS A 81 1.05 9.87 2.43
C LYS A 81 2.31 9.69 3.28
N VAL A 82 2.58 8.50 3.79
CA VAL A 82 3.87 8.19 4.46
C VAL A 82 4.91 7.82 3.41
N ARG A 83 6.00 8.57 3.31
CA ARG A 83 7.01 8.42 2.24
C ARG A 83 8.44 8.29 2.75
N ARG A 84 8.72 8.73 3.97
CA ARG A 84 10.04 8.56 4.54
C ARG A 84 10.35 7.08 4.77
N HIS A 85 11.64 6.79 4.86
CA HIS A 85 12.12 5.48 5.26
C HIS A 85 11.48 5.05 6.59
N PRO A 86 11.36 3.73 6.84
CA PRO A 86 10.68 3.22 8.02
C PRO A 86 11.11 3.82 9.36
N GLU A 87 12.38 4.18 9.49
CA GLU A 87 12.96 4.78 10.71
C GLU A 87 12.50 6.23 10.93
N GLU A 88 12.09 6.93 9.87
CA GLU A 88 11.68 8.34 9.90
C GLU A 88 10.17 8.53 9.70
N ALA A 89 9.43 7.46 9.35
CA ALA A 89 7.99 7.48 9.10
C ALA A 89 7.21 8.05 10.30
N GLU A 90 7.59 7.68 11.53
CA GLU A 90 6.93 8.18 12.74
C GLU A 90 7.12 9.70 12.91
N SER A 91 8.31 10.22 12.62
CA SER A 91 8.60 11.66 12.67
C SER A 91 7.77 12.44 11.65
N GLU A 92 7.66 11.91 10.43
CA GLU A 92 6.82 12.47 9.36
C GLU A 92 5.34 12.56 9.78
N VAL A 93 4.79 11.45 10.28
CA VAL A 93 3.41 11.39 10.76
C VAL A 93 3.18 12.36 11.92
N ASN A 94 4.09 12.39 12.89
CA ASN A 94 4.00 13.29 14.04
C ASN A 94 4.06 14.77 13.62
N SER A 95 4.85 15.12 12.60
CA SER A 95 4.89 16.49 12.08
C SER A 95 3.55 16.94 11.52
N ARG A 96 2.91 16.06 10.74
CA ARG A 96 1.59 16.30 10.14
C ARG A 96 0.48 16.33 11.19
N LEU A 97 0.53 15.45 12.19
CA LEU A 97 -0.38 15.49 13.33
C LEU A 97 -0.26 16.79 14.13
N ARG A 98 0.95 17.32 14.31
CA ARG A 98 1.14 18.62 14.99
C ARG A 98 0.48 19.76 14.24
N GLU A 99 0.50 19.75 12.92
CA GLU A 99 -0.19 20.75 12.09
C GLU A 99 -1.71 20.66 12.27
N VAL A 100 -2.28 19.46 12.23
CA VAL A 100 -3.70 19.24 12.51
C VAL A 100 -4.08 19.72 13.91
N ALA A 101 -3.28 19.34 14.93
CA ALA A 101 -3.56 19.70 16.31
C ALA A 101 -3.54 21.21 16.56
N LYS A 102 -2.62 21.95 15.94
CA LYS A 102 -2.51 23.40 16.10
C LYS A 102 -3.69 24.18 15.54
N ASN A 103 -4.32 23.65 14.49
CA ASN A 103 -5.33 24.37 13.71
C ASN A 103 -6.76 23.85 13.93
N MET A 104 -6.95 22.70 14.59
CA MET A 104 -8.28 22.18 14.89
C MET A 104 -8.97 22.98 16.00
N MET A 105 -10.29 23.14 15.88
CA MET A 105 -11.11 23.86 16.86
C MET A 105 -11.76 22.93 17.88
N LYS A 106 -12.22 23.51 19.01
CA LYS A 106 -12.96 22.78 20.03
C LYS A 106 -14.21 22.13 19.44
N GLY A 107 -14.41 20.85 19.74
CA GLY A 107 -15.53 20.04 19.25
C GLY A 107 -15.21 19.26 17.97
N ALA A 108 -14.04 19.45 17.37
CA ALA A 108 -13.61 18.67 16.22
C ALA A 108 -13.46 17.18 16.56
N THR A 109 -13.66 16.33 15.55
CA THR A 109 -13.46 14.88 15.61
C THR A 109 -12.33 14.49 14.68
N VAL A 110 -11.26 13.95 15.23
CA VAL A 110 -10.10 13.45 14.48
C VAL A 110 -10.28 11.95 14.23
N ILE A 111 -10.40 11.56 12.96
CA ILE A 111 -10.45 10.16 12.52
C ILE A 111 -9.08 9.78 11.97
N TYR A 112 -8.35 8.94 12.70
CA TYR A 112 -6.99 8.54 12.39
C TYR A 112 -6.96 7.25 11.55
N HIS A 113 -6.50 7.35 10.30
CA HIS A 113 -6.53 6.26 9.32
C HIS A 113 -5.21 5.50 9.13
N LEU A 114 -4.11 6.03 9.65
CA LEU A 114 -2.84 5.33 9.62
C LEU A 114 -2.81 4.20 10.67
N PRO A 115 -1.96 3.18 10.48
CA PRO A 115 -1.68 2.23 11.54
C PRO A 115 -1.03 2.92 12.74
N SER A 116 -1.26 2.32 13.90
CA SER A 116 -0.53 2.58 15.14
C SER A 116 -0.10 1.24 15.73
N GLY A 117 0.99 1.24 16.49
CA GLY A 117 1.33 0.11 17.35
C GLY A 117 0.36 0.00 18.54
N LEU A 118 0.52 -1.06 19.35
CA LEU A 118 -0.22 -1.22 20.59
C LEU A 118 0.08 -0.06 21.56
N GLY A 119 -0.96 0.60 22.05
CA GLY A 119 -0.84 1.80 22.89
C GLY A 119 -0.54 3.08 22.10
N GLY A 120 -0.44 3.01 20.77
CA GLY A 120 -0.10 4.17 19.95
C GLY A 120 -1.16 5.28 19.99
N PHE A 121 -2.43 4.94 20.17
CA PHE A 121 -3.50 5.93 20.31
C PHE A 121 -3.28 6.85 21.51
N GLU A 122 -2.70 6.36 22.61
CA GLU A 122 -2.44 7.17 23.81
C GLU A 122 -1.37 8.22 23.52
N ILE A 123 -0.34 7.84 22.76
CA ILE A 123 0.72 8.74 22.29
C ILE A 123 0.13 9.80 21.37
N ILE A 124 -0.71 9.39 20.41
CA ILE A 124 -1.36 10.31 19.46
C ILE A 124 -2.30 11.28 20.19
N VAL A 125 -3.16 10.78 21.08
CA VAL A 125 -4.08 11.62 21.86
C VAL A 125 -3.30 12.62 22.73
N THR A 126 -2.24 12.16 23.40
CA THR A 126 -1.37 13.05 24.20
C THR A 126 -0.73 14.14 23.34
N LEU A 127 -0.29 13.82 22.13
CA LEU A 127 0.24 14.79 21.18
C LEU A 127 -0.82 15.81 20.78
N LEU A 128 -2.03 15.35 20.43
CA LEU A 128 -3.15 16.22 20.08
C LEU A 128 -3.52 17.17 21.23
N GLU A 129 -3.57 16.68 22.47
CA GLU A 129 -3.85 17.50 23.66
C GLU A 129 -2.77 18.57 23.87
N LYS A 130 -1.48 18.16 23.83
CA LYS A 130 -0.36 19.05 24.08
C LYS A 130 -0.25 20.17 23.05
N MET A 131 -0.57 19.88 21.79
CA MET A 131 -0.39 20.81 20.68
C MET A 131 -1.59 21.69 20.42
N SER A 132 -2.81 21.20 20.69
CA SER A 132 -4.04 22.00 20.55
C SER A 132 -4.40 22.78 21.82
N GLY A 133 -3.92 22.35 22.99
CA GLY A 133 -4.38 22.85 24.29
C GLY A 133 -5.79 22.37 24.67
N LEU A 134 -6.40 21.48 23.88
CA LEU A 134 -7.72 20.91 24.14
C LEU A 134 -7.59 19.59 24.92
N SER A 135 -8.55 19.29 25.79
CA SER A 135 -8.61 18.00 26.47
C SER A 135 -9.36 16.96 25.63
N SER A 136 -8.90 15.71 25.62
CA SER A 136 -9.58 14.58 24.99
C SER A 136 -10.88 14.15 25.66
N LYS A 137 -11.19 14.68 26.85
CA LYS A 137 -12.45 14.41 27.59
C LYS A 137 -13.63 15.25 27.09
N GLU A 138 -13.37 16.49 26.67
CA GLU A 138 -14.42 17.47 26.34
C GLU A 138 -14.09 18.39 25.15
N GLY A 139 -12.82 18.47 24.77
CA GLY A 139 -12.30 19.41 23.80
C GLY A 139 -12.32 18.90 22.36
N PHE A 140 -12.11 17.60 22.14
CA PHE A 140 -12.19 16.96 20.83
C PHE A 140 -12.54 15.47 20.96
N GLU A 141 -13.00 14.85 19.88
CA GLU A 141 -13.17 13.41 19.78
C GLU A 141 -12.03 12.77 18.97
N TYR A 142 -11.63 11.58 19.37
CA TYR A 142 -10.63 10.79 18.65
C TYR A 142 -11.21 9.43 18.27
N VAL A 143 -10.99 9.05 17.01
CA VAL A 143 -11.38 7.76 16.45
C VAL A 143 -10.18 7.12 15.78
N TYR A 144 -9.86 5.90 16.20
CA TYR A 144 -8.88 5.06 15.53
C TYR A 144 -9.55 4.20 14.46
N ALA A 145 -9.19 4.37 13.19
CA ALA A 145 -9.83 3.68 12.07
C ALA A 145 -8.82 3.30 10.97
N PRO A 146 -7.81 2.44 11.25
CA PRO A 146 -6.74 2.14 10.30
C PRO A 146 -7.30 1.52 9.01
N LEU A 147 -7.00 2.11 7.86
CA LEU A 147 -7.53 1.67 6.55
C LEU A 147 -6.87 0.38 6.08
N LYS A 148 -7.65 -0.52 5.46
CA LYS A 148 -7.11 -1.62 4.67
C LYS A 148 -6.40 -1.04 3.43
N PRO A 149 -5.28 -1.62 2.98
CA PRO A 149 -4.54 -1.11 1.82
C PRO A 149 -5.44 -0.91 0.59
N ARG A 150 -5.30 0.24 -0.09
CA ARG A 150 -6.00 0.56 -1.35
C ARG A 150 -7.52 0.60 -1.25
N THR A 151 -8.06 0.76 -0.04
CA THR A 151 -9.51 0.90 0.18
C THR A 151 -9.78 2.00 1.19
N ILE A 152 -11.00 2.50 1.19
CA ILE A 152 -11.52 3.36 2.25
C ILE A 152 -12.04 2.57 3.47
N GLU A 153 -12.05 1.24 3.42
CA GLU A 153 -12.58 0.42 4.50
C GLU A 153 -11.57 0.26 5.65
N PRO A 154 -11.91 0.64 6.89
CA PRO A 154 -11.03 0.41 8.03
C PRO A 154 -11.03 -1.06 8.47
N TYR A 155 -9.93 -1.53 9.05
CA TYR A 155 -9.91 -2.85 9.74
C TYR A 155 -10.91 -2.89 10.88
N CYS A 156 -10.99 -1.82 11.64
CA CYS A 156 -11.83 -1.67 12.81
C CYS A 156 -12.02 -0.18 13.11
N ILE A 157 -13.01 0.13 13.95
CA ILE A 157 -13.25 1.50 14.40
C ILE A 157 -13.24 1.50 15.92
N GLY A 158 -12.27 2.20 16.50
CA GLY A 158 -12.10 2.39 17.94
C GLY A 158 -12.44 3.80 18.32
N PHE A 159 -13.34 3.97 19.28
CA PHE A 159 -13.71 5.27 19.82
C PHE A 159 -13.05 5.48 21.17
N LEU A 160 -12.52 6.70 21.39
CA LEU A 160 -11.98 7.07 22.69
C LEU A 160 -13.11 7.25 23.73
N SER A 161 -14.23 7.80 23.28
CA SER A 161 -15.43 8.07 24.07
C SER A 161 -16.66 7.44 23.40
N LYS A 162 -17.81 7.43 24.08
CA LYS A 162 -19.05 6.85 23.53
C LYS A 162 -19.40 7.53 22.19
N PRO A 163 -19.62 6.77 21.10
CA PRO A 163 -19.83 7.36 19.77
C PRO A 163 -21.13 8.15 19.69
N LYS A 164 -21.07 9.35 19.10
CA LYS A 164 -22.25 10.16 18.75
C LYS A 164 -22.97 9.57 17.54
N LYS A 165 -24.31 9.72 17.50
CA LYS A 165 -25.16 9.22 16.39
C LYS A 165 -24.75 9.80 15.03
N ASN A 166 -24.36 11.08 14.98
CA ASN A 166 -23.97 11.76 13.75
C ASN A 166 -22.71 11.14 13.13
N LEU A 167 -21.73 10.78 13.97
CA LEU A 167 -20.50 10.13 13.57
C LEU A 167 -20.75 8.72 13.02
N LEU A 168 -21.66 7.96 13.65
CA LEU A 168 -22.08 6.65 13.11
C LEU A 168 -22.76 6.78 11.73
N ASN A 169 -23.56 7.84 11.53
CA ASN A 169 -24.17 8.12 10.24
C ASN A 169 -23.16 8.59 9.17
N LEU A 170 -22.08 9.26 9.58
CA LEU A 170 -20.99 9.62 8.67
C LEU A 170 -20.30 8.36 8.15
N PHE A 171 -19.99 7.42 9.04
CA PHE A 171 -19.40 6.13 8.65
C PHE A 171 -20.34 5.29 7.78
N SER A 172 -21.65 5.30 8.04
CA SER A 172 -22.62 4.58 7.19
C SER A 172 -22.69 5.13 5.77
N LYS A 173 -22.56 6.45 5.60
CA LYS A 173 -22.48 7.09 4.27
C LYS A 173 -21.20 6.76 3.50
N LEU A 174 -20.12 6.43 4.20
CA LEU A 174 -18.91 5.87 3.60
C LEU A 174 -19.03 4.36 3.31
N GLY A 175 -20.16 3.74 3.65
CA GLY A 175 -20.42 2.32 3.42
C GLY A 175 -20.04 1.41 4.60
N PHE A 176 -19.70 1.98 5.77
CA PHE A 176 -19.27 1.20 6.92
C PHE A 176 -20.38 1.05 7.96
N LYS A 177 -20.51 -0.17 8.49
CA LYS A 177 -21.30 -0.43 9.70
C LYS A 177 -20.33 -0.54 10.88
N PRO A 178 -20.07 0.56 11.61
CA PRO A 178 -19.10 0.54 12.69
C PRO A 178 -19.54 -0.42 13.81
N ALA A 179 -18.69 -1.40 14.13
CA ALA A 179 -18.74 -2.02 15.44
C ALA A 179 -18.10 -1.05 16.44
N ALA A 180 -18.84 -0.64 17.46
CA ALA A 180 -18.34 0.30 18.47
C ALA A 180 -17.37 -0.43 19.42
N LEU A 181 -16.07 -0.26 19.18
CA LEU A 181 -15.01 -0.74 20.07
C LEU A 181 -14.37 0.43 20.81
N GLY A 182 -13.75 0.18 21.96
CA GLY A 182 -12.80 1.13 22.55
C GLY A 182 -11.49 1.14 21.76
N CYS A 183 -10.78 2.28 21.71
CA CYS A 183 -9.50 2.42 20.98
C CYS A 183 -8.52 1.27 21.26
N ARG A 184 -8.31 0.94 22.54
CA ARG A 184 -7.37 -0.12 22.96
C ARG A 184 -7.76 -1.50 22.39
N SER A 185 -9.05 -1.82 22.35
CA SER A 185 -9.54 -3.07 21.73
C SER A 185 -9.43 -3.06 20.20
N ALA A 186 -9.65 -1.89 19.59
CA ALA A 186 -9.48 -1.73 18.14
C ALA A 186 -8.01 -1.88 17.71
N GLU A 187 -7.06 -1.29 18.43
CA GLU A 187 -5.63 -1.52 18.20
C GLU A 187 -5.24 -2.98 18.35
N ALA A 188 -5.70 -3.65 19.42
CA ALA A 188 -5.44 -5.07 19.61
C ALA A 188 -6.02 -5.92 18.47
N LEU A 189 -7.25 -5.65 18.05
CA LEU A 189 -7.88 -6.34 16.92
C LEU A 189 -7.11 -6.12 15.61
N HIS A 190 -6.71 -4.88 15.35
CA HIS A 190 -5.90 -4.55 14.19
C HIS A 190 -4.57 -5.31 14.23
N ALA A 191 -3.82 -5.21 15.33
CA ALA A 191 -2.54 -5.87 15.49
C ALA A 191 -2.62 -7.39 15.32
N LEU A 192 -3.62 -8.03 15.93
CA LEU A 192 -3.85 -9.47 15.81
C LEU A 192 -4.18 -9.90 14.37
N ARG A 193 -4.92 -9.09 13.61
CA ARG A 193 -5.21 -9.39 12.19
C ARG A 193 -3.95 -9.33 11.33
N ILE A 194 -3.10 -8.32 11.54
CA ILE A 194 -1.82 -8.19 10.83
C ILE A 194 -0.92 -9.38 11.16
N LEU A 195 -0.70 -9.63 12.46
CA LEU A 195 0.16 -10.72 12.93
C LEU A 195 -0.36 -12.08 12.48
N SER A 196 -1.67 -12.33 12.53
CA SER A 196 -2.26 -13.57 12.05
C SER A 196 -2.00 -13.79 10.57
N THR A 197 -2.19 -12.76 9.75
CA THR A 197 -1.91 -12.81 8.30
C THR A 197 -0.46 -13.20 8.06
N TYR A 198 0.50 -12.45 8.61
CA TYR A 198 1.92 -12.71 8.35
C TYR A 198 2.47 -13.96 9.06
N SER A 199 1.85 -14.41 10.16
CA SER A 199 2.19 -15.69 10.81
C SER A 199 1.85 -16.89 9.93
N THR A 200 0.90 -16.77 9.00
CA THR A 200 0.64 -17.82 8.00
C THR A 200 1.61 -17.78 6.83
N LEU A 201 2.10 -16.59 6.46
CA LEU A 201 2.95 -16.39 5.28
C LEU A 201 4.44 -16.61 5.58
N ALA A 202 4.94 -16.18 6.74
CA ALA A 202 6.36 -16.25 7.08
C ALA A 202 6.90 -17.71 7.11
N PRO A 203 6.20 -18.69 7.71
CA PRO A 203 6.64 -20.09 7.65
C PRO A 203 6.64 -20.64 6.22
N GLN A 204 5.71 -20.21 5.36
CA GLN A 204 5.69 -20.60 3.95
C GLN A 204 6.90 -20.03 3.20
N ILE A 205 7.26 -18.77 3.44
CA ILE A 205 8.46 -18.14 2.86
C ILE A 205 9.71 -18.97 3.21
N GLU A 206 9.94 -19.26 4.49
CA GLU A 206 11.12 -20.03 4.90
C GLU A 206 11.04 -21.50 4.46
N GLY A 207 9.87 -22.13 4.55
CA GLY A 207 9.67 -23.52 4.12
C GLY A 207 9.95 -23.72 2.63
N TYR A 208 9.46 -22.82 1.77
CA TYR A 208 9.72 -22.90 0.33
C TYR A 208 11.19 -22.71 -0.05
N LYS A 209 11.97 -22.00 0.77
CA LYS A 209 13.40 -21.82 0.53
C LYS A 209 14.19 -23.13 0.64
N LEU A 210 13.68 -24.10 1.41
CA LEU A 210 14.31 -25.41 1.62
C LEU A 210 14.02 -26.42 0.50
N LEU A 211 13.15 -26.06 -0.44
CA LEU A 211 12.64 -26.97 -1.47
C LEU A 211 13.18 -26.62 -2.86
N GLU A 212 13.34 -27.67 -3.67
CA GLU A 212 13.59 -27.56 -5.10
C GLU A 212 12.40 -26.95 -5.84
N SER A 213 12.68 -26.33 -7.00
CA SER A 213 11.68 -25.53 -7.74
C SER A 213 10.38 -26.28 -8.05
N SER A 214 10.47 -27.54 -8.49
CA SER A 214 9.29 -28.35 -8.84
C SER A 214 8.44 -28.75 -7.63
N GLU A 215 9.07 -29.03 -6.48
CA GLU A 215 8.38 -29.41 -5.25
C GLU A 215 7.71 -28.20 -4.62
N ARG A 216 8.42 -27.06 -4.65
CA ARG A 216 7.93 -25.77 -4.18
C ARG A 216 6.65 -25.36 -4.90
N VAL A 217 6.59 -25.44 -6.23
CA VAL A 217 5.38 -25.10 -7.02
C VAL A 217 4.22 -26.04 -6.70
N LYS A 218 4.48 -27.36 -6.57
CA LYS A 218 3.45 -28.34 -6.17
C LYS A 218 2.88 -28.02 -4.79
N LEU A 219 3.73 -27.75 -3.81
CA LEU A 219 3.29 -27.39 -2.46
C LEU A 219 2.58 -26.04 -2.41
N GLY A 220 3.04 -25.06 -3.19
CA GLY A 220 2.38 -23.77 -3.35
C GLY A 220 0.98 -23.85 -3.91
N ARG A 221 0.70 -24.85 -4.77
CA ARG A 221 -0.67 -25.11 -5.25
C ARG A 221 -1.60 -25.59 -4.14
N LEU A 222 -1.08 -26.35 -3.17
CA LEU A 222 -1.86 -26.89 -2.05
C LEU A 222 -2.10 -25.84 -0.96
N LEU A 223 -1.10 -24.98 -0.70
CA LEU A 223 -1.13 -24.01 0.40
C LEU A 223 -1.50 -22.57 -0.03
N GLY A 224 -1.75 -22.35 -1.32
CA GLY A 224 -2.10 -21.02 -1.86
C GLY A 224 -0.90 -20.10 -2.11
N GLY A 225 0.34 -20.58 -1.93
CA GLY A 225 1.56 -19.79 -2.13
C GLY A 225 1.79 -19.29 -3.57
N ARG A 226 1.07 -19.82 -4.56
CA ARG A 226 1.12 -19.34 -5.95
C ARG A 226 0.45 -17.98 -6.15
N ASP A 227 -0.49 -17.63 -5.28
CA ASP A 227 -1.33 -16.43 -5.43
C ASP A 227 -0.86 -15.29 -4.52
N VAL A 228 0.14 -15.54 -3.67
CA VAL A 228 0.71 -14.52 -2.79
C VAL A 228 1.98 -13.94 -3.42
N PHE A 229 1.85 -12.74 -3.98
CA PHE A 229 2.92 -12.00 -4.63
C PHE A 229 3.66 -11.04 -3.68
N VAL A 230 4.84 -10.56 -4.10
CA VAL A 230 5.57 -9.47 -3.43
C VAL A 230 4.68 -8.24 -3.20
N ASP A 231 3.72 -8.01 -4.11
CA ASP A 231 2.66 -7.01 -3.95
C ASP A 231 1.88 -7.14 -2.63
N THR A 232 1.36 -8.34 -2.38
CA THR A 232 0.56 -8.63 -1.19
C THR A 232 1.41 -8.52 0.07
N LEU A 233 2.64 -9.04 0.03
CA LEU A 233 3.57 -9.01 1.16
C LEU A 233 4.01 -7.60 1.55
N SER A 234 4.12 -6.69 0.60
CA SER A 234 4.55 -5.32 0.84
C SER A 234 3.41 -4.37 1.20
N SER A 235 2.15 -4.80 1.14
CA SER A 235 0.99 -3.93 1.30
C SER A 235 0.77 -3.40 2.73
N GLN A 236 1.33 -4.05 3.76
CA GLN A 236 1.08 -3.71 5.18
C GLN A 236 2.36 -3.79 6.03
N MET A 237 3.51 -3.50 5.42
CA MET A 237 4.81 -3.66 6.07
C MET A 237 5.02 -2.60 7.16
N LEU A 238 4.50 -1.38 6.96
CA LEU A 238 4.45 -0.32 7.98
C LEU A 238 3.66 -0.77 9.21
N ASP A 239 2.47 -1.34 9.02
CA ASP A 239 1.62 -1.84 10.11
C ASP A 239 2.36 -2.88 10.94
N LEU A 240 2.93 -3.90 10.29
CA LEU A 240 3.70 -4.96 10.94
C LEU A 240 4.88 -4.39 11.74
N ARG A 241 5.59 -3.41 11.17
CA ARG A 241 6.73 -2.77 11.83
C ARG A 241 6.33 -1.99 13.08
N LEU A 242 5.28 -1.17 12.99
CA LEU A 242 4.78 -0.41 14.14
C LEU A 242 4.27 -1.34 15.25
N ILE A 243 3.60 -2.44 14.88
CA ILE A 243 3.17 -3.46 15.83
C ILE A 243 4.38 -4.10 16.51
N ALA A 244 5.36 -4.57 15.74
CA ALA A 244 6.56 -5.21 16.27
C ALA A 244 7.34 -4.27 17.22
N ALA A 245 7.46 -2.99 16.85
CA ALA A 245 8.15 -1.98 17.66
C ALA A 245 7.40 -1.62 18.96
N SER A 246 6.07 -1.72 18.97
CA SER A 246 5.24 -1.41 20.15
C SER A 246 5.16 -2.52 21.19
N LEU A 247 5.61 -3.73 20.86
CA LEU A 247 5.51 -4.86 21.77
C LEU A 247 6.54 -4.75 22.90
N PRO A 248 6.19 -5.15 24.14
CA PRO A 248 7.13 -5.09 25.25
C PRO A 248 8.37 -5.95 24.98
N PRO A 249 9.57 -5.46 25.33
CA PRO A 249 10.80 -6.21 25.11
C PRO A 249 10.80 -7.50 25.94
N LYS A 250 11.41 -8.56 25.40
CA LYS A 250 11.55 -9.91 25.99
C LYS A 250 10.25 -10.73 26.09
N GLU A 251 9.13 -10.23 25.53
CA GLU A 251 7.90 -11.01 25.42
C GLU A 251 7.94 -11.99 24.22
N PRO A 252 7.38 -13.21 24.34
CA PRO A 252 7.34 -14.18 23.23
C PRO A 252 6.72 -13.61 21.95
N LEU A 253 5.66 -12.80 22.09
CA LEU A 253 4.98 -12.18 20.96
C LEU A 253 5.89 -11.19 20.22
N MET A 254 6.74 -10.46 20.94
CA MET A 254 7.73 -9.55 20.34
C MET A 254 8.72 -10.31 19.46
N HIS A 255 9.24 -11.44 19.97
CA HIS A 255 10.17 -12.27 19.21
C HIS A 255 9.51 -12.84 17.94
N LEU A 256 8.26 -13.30 18.05
CA LEU A 256 7.50 -13.79 16.91
C LEU A 256 7.27 -12.68 15.87
N ALA A 257 6.77 -11.51 16.28
CA ALA A 257 6.52 -10.39 15.39
C ALA A 257 7.81 -9.88 14.71
N SER A 258 8.91 -9.76 15.46
CA SER A 258 10.19 -9.30 14.94
C SER A 258 10.80 -10.28 13.93
N ASN A 259 10.68 -11.58 14.17
CA ASN A 259 11.16 -12.59 13.23
C ASN A 259 10.31 -12.63 11.97
N ILE A 260 8.98 -12.52 12.10
CA ILE A 260 8.07 -12.40 10.96
C ILE A 260 8.43 -11.18 10.11
N LEU A 261 8.64 -10.02 10.73
CA LEU A 261 9.04 -8.80 10.03
C LEU A 261 10.34 -9.02 9.24
N LYS A 262 11.37 -9.60 9.85
CA LYS A 262 12.64 -9.91 9.18
C LYS A 262 12.47 -10.85 7.98
N ILE A 263 11.61 -11.86 8.10
CA ILE A 263 11.33 -12.81 7.00
C ILE A 263 10.63 -12.08 5.84
N VAL A 264 9.64 -11.24 6.13
CA VAL A 264 8.90 -10.48 5.11
C VAL A 264 9.79 -9.46 4.42
N GLU A 265 10.58 -8.67 5.17
CA GLU A 265 11.55 -7.72 4.61
C GLU A 265 12.64 -8.42 3.79
N GLY A 266 13.04 -9.62 4.22
CA GLY A 266 14.01 -10.46 3.51
C GLY A 266 13.49 -11.05 2.19
N PHE A 267 12.17 -11.04 1.94
CA PHE A 267 11.59 -11.67 0.74
C PHE A 267 12.10 -11.03 -0.56
N THR A 268 12.26 -9.70 -0.61
CA THR A 268 12.80 -9.00 -1.78
C THR A 268 14.22 -9.48 -2.14
N LYS A 269 15.05 -9.76 -1.13
CA LYS A 269 16.38 -10.34 -1.33
C LYS A 269 16.29 -11.74 -1.94
N ARG A 270 15.33 -12.55 -1.48
CA ARG A 270 15.09 -13.88 -2.06
C ARG A 270 14.67 -13.80 -3.52
N VAL A 271 13.76 -12.89 -3.90
CA VAL A 271 13.37 -12.71 -5.32
C VAL A 271 14.61 -12.43 -6.18
N LEU A 272 15.53 -11.58 -5.71
CA LEU A 272 16.78 -11.28 -6.42
C LEU A 272 17.72 -12.47 -6.53
N GLU A 273 17.87 -13.26 -5.47
CA GLU A 273 18.70 -14.48 -5.46
C GLU A 273 18.17 -15.51 -6.46
N GLU A 274 16.86 -15.68 -6.53
CA GLU A 274 16.19 -16.60 -7.46
C GLU A 274 16.33 -16.14 -8.92
N VAL A 275 16.15 -14.83 -9.19
CA VAL A 275 16.42 -14.24 -10.52
C VAL A 275 17.86 -14.51 -10.96
N ARG A 276 18.82 -14.30 -10.05
CA ARG A 276 20.24 -14.54 -10.32
C ARG A 276 20.54 -16.02 -10.56
N GLY A 277 19.96 -16.90 -9.76
CA GLY A 277 20.07 -18.35 -9.90
C GLY A 277 19.56 -18.82 -11.26
N LEU A 278 18.40 -18.30 -11.69
CA LEU A 278 17.81 -18.60 -12.99
C LEU A 278 18.67 -18.09 -14.16
N MET A 279 19.19 -16.86 -14.08
CA MET A 279 20.09 -16.36 -15.11
C MET A 279 21.35 -17.22 -15.24
N LYS A 280 21.89 -17.70 -14.11
CA LYS A 280 23.07 -18.57 -14.09
C LYS A 280 22.76 -19.96 -14.66
N SER A 281 21.63 -20.56 -14.30
CA SER A 281 21.26 -21.90 -14.76
C SER A 281 20.93 -21.94 -16.27
N LEU A 282 20.43 -20.84 -16.80
CA LEU A 282 20.13 -20.67 -18.23
C LEU A 282 21.28 -20.04 -19.03
N GLU A 283 22.44 -19.82 -18.41
CA GLU A 283 23.63 -19.21 -19.03
C GLU A 283 23.34 -17.84 -19.70
N LEU A 284 22.41 -17.07 -19.13
CA LEU A 284 21.99 -15.78 -19.66
C LEU A 284 23.06 -14.72 -19.40
N LYS A 285 23.59 -14.12 -20.48
CA LYS A 285 24.50 -12.99 -20.39
C LYS A 285 23.72 -11.71 -20.09
N ALA A 286 24.12 -10.98 -19.04
CA ALA A 286 23.49 -9.72 -18.64
C ALA A 286 23.39 -8.71 -19.80
N SER A 287 24.43 -8.59 -20.64
CA SER A 287 24.47 -7.69 -21.80
C SER A 287 23.49 -8.05 -22.93
N LYS A 288 22.97 -9.28 -22.94
CA LYS A 288 22.03 -9.78 -23.97
C LYS A 288 20.61 -10.00 -23.43
N THR A 289 20.39 -9.70 -22.15
CA THR A 289 19.13 -9.94 -21.45
C THR A 289 18.51 -8.60 -21.08
N LYS A 290 17.23 -8.41 -21.41
CA LYS A 290 16.43 -7.27 -20.95
C LYS A 290 15.57 -7.73 -19.78
N VAL A 291 15.63 -7.03 -18.66
CA VAL A 291 14.75 -7.31 -17.51
C VAL A 291 13.58 -6.34 -17.54
N ILE A 292 12.38 -6.88 -17.38
CA ILE A 292 11.14 -6.11 -17.36
C ILE A 292 10.47 -6.37 -16.02
N LEU A 293 10.41 -5.36 -15.15
CA LEU A 293 9.65 -5.42 -13.91
C LEU A 293 8.21 -4.98 -14.19
N ASN A 294 7.28 -5.93 -14.21
CA ASN A 294 5.85 -5.71 -14.40
C ASN A 294 5.14 -5.64 -13.06
N TRP A 295 4.98 -4.44 -12.52
CA TRP A 295 4.34 -4.23 -11.22
C TRP A 295 3.72 -2.84 -11.12
N SER A 296 2.39 -2.81 -11.07
CA SER A 296 1.57 -1.61 -10.94
C SER A 296 1.53 -1.11 -9.50
N VAL A 297 2.42 -0.18 -9.18
CA VAL A 297 2.46 0.49 -7.88
C VAL A 297 1.89 1.90 -8.00
N ASP A 298 0.87 2.20 -7.20
CA ASP A 298 0.30 3.54 -7.10
C ASP A 298 1.19 4.42 -6.21
N LYS A 299 1.65 5.54 -6.77
CA LYS A 299 2.56 6.48 -6.11
C LYS A 299 1.85 7.34 -5.05
N TYR A 300 0.52 7.35 -5.04
CA TYR A 300 -0.29 8.17 -4.16
C TYR A 300 -0.92 7.38 -3.00
N GLU A 301 -0.66 6.07 -2.87
CA GLU A 301 -1.15 5.29 -1.72
C GLU A 301 -0.72 5.90 -0.39
N MET A 302 -1.59 5.87 0.61
CA MET A 302 -1.30 6.38 1.94
C MET A 302 -0.04 5.70 2.53
N ARG A 303 0.13 4.39 2.30
CA ARG A 303 1.32 3.62 2.70
C ARG A 303 2.36 3.60 1.60
N GLY A 304 3.60 3.99 1.91
CA GLY A 304 4.71 3.99 0.96
C GLY A 304 5.42 2.65 0.78
N ASP A 305 5.03 1.59 1.50
CA ASP A 305 5.80 0.34 1.56
C ASP A 305 5.98 -0.34 0.19
N ARG A 306 4.90 -0.48 -0.61
CA ARG A 306 4.97 -1.07 -1.96
C ARG A 306 5.89 -0.28 -2.87
N LEU A 307 5.80 1.06 -2.82
CA LEU A 307 6.66 1.95 -3.59
C LEU A 307 8.12 1.78 -3.19
N GLY A 308 8.41 1.73 -1.90
CA GLY A 308 9.76 1.49 -1.37
C GLY A 308 10.32 0.12 -1.78
N VAL A 309 9.52 -0.94 -1.68
CA VAL A 309 9.94 -2.30 -2.10
C VAL A 309 10.17 -2.36 -3.62
N HIS A 310 9.29 -1.74 -4.40
CA HIS A 310 9.43 -1.64 -5.86
C HIS A 310 10.71 -0.90 -6.26
N GLN A 311 11.00 0.26 -5.66
CA GLN A 311 12.21 1.04 -5.92
C GLN A 311 13.47 0.26 -5.50
N SER A 312 13.47 -0.33 -4.31
CA SER A 312 14.59 -1.16 -3.82
C SER A 312 14.86 -2.36 -4.71
N LEU A 313 13.80 -3.05 -5.19
CA LEU A 313 13.94 -4.16 -6.13
C LEU A 313 14.52 -3.68 -7.47
N LEU A 314 14.04 -2.55 -7.98
CA LEU A 314 14.50 -1.98 -9.25
C LEU A 314 15.98 -1.57 -9.20
N GLU A 315 16.39 -0.87 -8.14
CA GLU A 315 17.78 -0.47 -7.92
C GLU A 315 18.70 -1.68 -7.82
N ARG A 316 18.33 -2.67 -7.00
CA ARG A 316 19.12 -3.89 -6.85
C ARG A 316 19.19 -4.71 -8.13
N LEU A 317 18.14 -4.73 -8.95
CA LEU A 317 18.20 -5.41 -10.24
C LEU A 317 19.20 -4.72 -11.20
N ARG A 318 19.28 -3.38 -11.17
CA ARG A 318 20.20 -2.59 -12.03
C ARG A 318 21.67 -2.89 -11.75
N ASP A 319 22.00 -3.33 -10.54
CA ASP A 319 23.34 -3.82 -10.20
C ASP A 319 23.74 -5.09 -10.99
N TYR A 320 22.77 -5.86 -11.50
CA TYR A 320 23.01 -7.12 -12.21
C TYR A 320 22.79 -7.03 -13.72
N VAL A 321 21.83 -6.22 -14.16
CA VAL A 321 21.48 -6.08 -15.59
C VAL A 321 21.37 -4.60 -15.94
N SER A 322 22.04 -4.19 -17.02
CA SER A 322 22.06 -2.78 -17.46
C SER A 322 20.75 -2.34 -18.12
N ASP A 323 20.06 -3.24 -18.82
CA ASP A 323 18.81 -2.93 -19.54
C ASP A 323 17.60 -3.40 -18.73
N ILE A 324 17.07 -2.48 -17.91
CA ILE A 324 15.90 -2.71 -17.07
C ILE A 324 14.83 -1.69 -17.35
N THR A 325 13.62 -2.19 -17.60
CA THR A 325 12.44 -1.37 -17.83
C THR A 325 11.34 -1.74 -16.85
N THR A 326 10.50 -0.76 -16.50
CA THR A 326 9.32 -0.98 -15.67
C THR A 326 8.08 -0.90 -16.54
N THR A 327 7.11 -1.76 -16.25
CA THR A 327 5.81 -1.75 -16.87
C THR A 327 4.73 -1.92 -15.80
N SER A 328 3.56 -1.40 -16.10
CA SER A 328 2.37 -1.45 -15.28
C SER A 328 1.21 -1.79 -16.20
N SER A 329 0.38 -2.73 -15.76
CA SER A 329 -0.87 -3.10 -16.42
C SER A 329 -2.07 -2.32 -15.89
N ALA A 330 -1.86 -1.34 -15.00
CA ALA A 330 -2.93 -0.57 -14.40
C ALA A 330 -3.55 0.44 -15.38
N PRO A 331 -4.87 0.71 -15.27
CA PRO A 331 -5.58 1.62 -16.16
C PRO A 331 -5.05 3.07 -16.14
N TRP A 332 -4.49 3.50 -15.01
CA TRP A 332 -3.92 4.84 -14.83
C TRP A 332 -2.48 4.98 -15.37
N SER A 333 -1.91 3.96 -15.99
CA SER A 333 -0.60 4.08 -16.63
C SER A 333 -0.71 4.88 -17.93
N GLU A 334 0.06 5.97 -18.05
CA GLU A 334 0.07 6.90 -19.20
C GLU A 334 0.35 6.24 -20.56
N SER A 335 0.94 5.04 -20.57
CA SER A 335 1.25 4.27 -21.77
C SER A 335 0.29 3.10 -21.93
N ASN A 336 -0.44 3.09 -23.04
CA ASN A 336 -1.33 1.98 -23.41
C ASN A 336 -0.55 0.65 -23.35
N LEU A 337 -1.05 -0.30 -22.57
CA LEU A 337 -0.50 -1.64 -22.40
C LEU A 337 -0.20 -2.32 -23.75
N GLU A 338 -1.00 -2.04 -24.79
CA GLU A 338 -0.78 -2.53 -26.15
C GLU A 338 0.52 -2.03 -26.79
N PHE A 339 0.89 -0.77 -26.55
CA PHE A 339 2.14 -0.21 -27.06
C PHE A 339 3.34 -0.88 -26.40
N LYS A 340 3.28 -1.06 -25.07
CA LYS A 340 4.30 -1.78 -24.30
C LYS A 340 4.44 -3.22 -24.76
N ILE A 341 3.33 -3.92 -25.00
CA ILE A 341 3.36 -5.29 -25.53
C ILE A 341 4.04 -5.33 -26.89
N LYS A 342 3.70 -4.42 -27.81
CA LYS A 342 4.36 -4.35 -29.13
C LYS A 342 5.87 -4.10 -29.01
N GLU A 343 6.29 -3.21 -28.11
CA GLU A 343 7.71 -2.96 -27.84
C GLU A 343 8.40 -4.22 -27.29
N ILE A 344 7.76 -4.89 -26.33
CA ILE A 344 8.24 -6.16 -25.76
C ILE A 344 8.34 -7.22 -26.86
N LEU A 345 7.41 -7.30 -27.81
CA LEU A 345 7.42 -8.32 -28.86
C LEU A 345 8.42 -8.03 -29.99
N ALA A 346 8.70 -6.77 -30.29
CA ALA A 346 9.55 -6.33 -31.39
C ALA A 346 11.07 -6.51 -31.13
N GLU A 347 11.48 -6.58 -29.87
CA GLU A 347 12.91 -6.67 -29.50
C GLU A 347 13.47 -8.10 -29.67
N PRO A 348 14.63 -8.33 -30.31
CA PRO A 348 15.17 -9.67 -30.52
C PRO A 348 15.89 -10.27 -29.30
N ARG A 349 16.19 -9.47 -28.26
CA ARG A 349 16.89 -9.91 -27.04
C ARG A 349 16.03 -10.83 -26.17
N ILE A 350 16.68 -11.68 -25.37
CA ILE A 350 16.00 -12.50 -24.36
C ILE A 350 15.40 -11.58 -23.31
N LYS A 351 14.12 -11.76 -22.99
CA LYS A 351 13.44 -10.94 -21.97
C LYS A 351 13.14 -11.76 -20.73
N LEU A 352 13.49 -11.21 -19.59
CA LEU A 352 13.12 -11.73 -18.28
C LEU A 352 12.01 -10.84 -17.70
N ILE A 353 10.78 -11.35 -17.65
CA ILE A 353 9.62 -10.58 -17.22
C ILE A 353 9.24 -11.00 -15.80
N ILE A 354 9.47 -10.11 -14.83
CA ILE A 354 9.18 -10.34 -13.42
C ILE A 354 7.84 -9.68 -13.09
N SER A 355 6.83 -10.48 -12.77
CA SER A 355 5.51 -9.99 -12.37
C SER A 355 5.44 -9.81 -10.87
N GLY A 356 5.28 -8.56 -10.41
CA GLY A 356 5.24 -8.21 -9.00
C GLY A 356 3.87 -8.39 -8.35
N SER A 357 2.79 -8.47 -9.13
CA SER A 357 1.42 -8.68 -8.63
C SER A 357 0.67 -9.73 -9.48
N GLN A 358 -0.41 -10.28 -8.91
CA GLN A 358 -1.27 -11.24 -9.61
C GLN A 358 -2.00 -10.60 -10.80
N SER A 359 -2.58 -9.41 -10.62
CA SER A 359 -3.32 -8.71 -11.67
C SER A 359 -2.42 -8.33 -12.85
N ASP A 360 -1.20 -7.86 -12.57
CA ASP A 360 -0.22 -7.56 -13.61
C ASP A 360 0.24 -8.81 -14.33
N HIS A 361 0.42 -9.91 -13.60
CA HIS A 361 0.77 -11.19 -14.20
C HIS A 361 -0.31 -11.66 -15.17
N GLU A 362 -1.56 -11.74 -14.73
CA GLU A 362 -2.69 -12.21 -15.53
C GLU A 362 -2.93 -11.32 -16.77
N ALA A 363 -2.87 -10.00 -16.60
CA ALA A 363 -3.06 -9.04 -17.69
C ALA A 363 -2.00 -9.17 -18.79
N LEU A 364 -0.73 -9.31 -18.40
CA LEU A 364 0.38 -9.38 -19.34
C LEU A 364 0.54 -10.79 -19.94
N TRP A 365 0.48 -11.84 -19.12
CA TRP A 365 0.58 -13.23 -19.56
C TRP A 365 -0.57 -13.63 -20.47
N GLY A 366 -1.82 -13.26 -20.14
CA GLY A 366 -2.99 -13.60 -20.94
C GLY A 366 -2.99 -13.00 -22.35
N ARG A 367 -2.24 -11.91 -22.56
CA ARG A 367 -2.03 -11.29 -23.89
C ARG A 367 -0.85 -11.92 -24.63
N LEU A 368 0.30 -12.01 -23.97
CA LEU A 368 1.52 -12.54 -24.61
C LEU A 368 1.47 -14.04 -24.93
N SER A 369 0.69 -14.82 -24.19
CA SER A 369 0.48 -16.25 -24.49
C SER A 369 -0.32 -16.50 -25.77
N LYS A 370 -1.06 -15.49 -26.26
CA LYS A 370 -1.85 -15.57 -27.51
C LYS A 370 -1.10 -15.09 -28.73
N GLU A 371 0.09 -14.52 -28.56
CA GLU A 371 0.90 -13.95 -29.64
C GLU A 371 2.14 -14.83 -29.91
N HIS A 372 2.67 -14.76 -31.14
CA HIS A 372 3.90 -15.44 -31.55
C HIS A 372 5.07 -14.44 -31.65
N PRO A 373 5.81 -14.19 -30.55
CA PRO A 373 6.90 -13.21 -30.55
C PRO A 373 8.11 -13.61 -31.39
N LEU A 374 8.85 -12.58 -31.82
CA LEU A 374 10.14 -12.66 -32.50
C LEU A 374 11.32 -13.10 -31.60
N GLY A 375 11.12 -13.26 -30.28
CA GLY A 375 12.18 -13.60 -29.32
C GLY A 375 11.71 -14.49 -28.16
N GLU A 376 12.67 -14.99 -27.38
CA GLU A 376 12.40 -15.80 -26.18
C GLU A 376 12.10 -14.92 -24.97
N TYR A 377 11.10 -15.33 -24.19
CA TYR A 377 10.70 -14.64 -22.98
C TYR A 377 10.49 -15.64 -21.85
N ILE A 378 11.03 -15.30 -20.69
CA ILE A 378 10.93 -16.08 -19.48
C ILE A 378 10.11 -15.27 -18.49
N PHE A 379 8.94 -15.79 -18.15
CA PHE A 379 8.05 -15.19 -17.17
C PHE A 379 8.39 -15.71 -15.79
N ILE A 380 8.55 -14.79 -14.85
CA ILE A 380 8.75 -15.07 -13.44
C ILE A 380 7.60 -14.45 -12.68
N LYS A 381 6.91 -15.26 -11.89
CA LYS A 381 6.01 -14.76 -10.85
C LYS A 381 6.84 -14.47 -9.62
N ALA A 382 6.88 -13.21 -9.16
CA ALA A 382 7.46 -12.87 -7.87
C ALA A 382 6.49 -13.23 -6.73
N ASN A 383 6.04 -14.48 -6.71
CA ASN A 383 5.19 -15.09 -5.68
C ASN A 383 6.02 -15.95 -4.71
N LEU A 384 5.41 -16.45 -3.65
CA LEU A 384 6.13 -17.20 -2.59
C LEU A 384 6.93 -18.40 -3.12
N VAL A 385 6.48 -18.99 -4.23
CA VAL A 385 7.10 -20.14 -4.87
C VAL A 385 8.05 -19.82 -6.00
N PHE A 386 8.16 -18.55 -6.43
CA PHE A 386 9.00 -18.14 -7.55
C PHE A 386 8.74 -18.98 -8.81
N GLU A 387 7.49 -19.02 -9.27
CA GLU A 387 7.10 -19.83 -10.42
C GLU A 387 7.66 -19.23 -11.73
N THR A 388 8.31 -20.06 -12.54
CA THR A 388 8.86 -19.67 -13.84
C THR A 388 8.09 -20.34 -14.99
N LEU A 389 7.71 -19.57 -16.00
CA LEU A 389 7.01 -20.01 -17.21
C LEU A 389 7.85 -19.64 -18.44
N SER A 390 8.07 -20.59 -19.36
CA SER A 390 8.81 -20.37 -20.61
C SER A 390 8.02 -20.91 -21.80
N THR A 391 8.15 -20.26 -22.96
CA THR A 391 7.38 -20.56 -24.18
C THR A 391 8.16 -21.28 -25.27
N LYS A 392 9.46 -21.60 -25.06
CA LYS A 392 10.23 -22.49 -25.94
C LYS A 392 11.08 -23.49 -25.14
N THR A 393 10.66 -24.74 -25.12
CA THR A 393 11.46 -25.90 -24.67
C THR A 393 11.91 -26.70 -25.89
N ALA A 394 13.13 -26.43 -26.38
CA ALA A 394 13.86 -27.37 -27.23
C ALA A 394 15.23 -27.78 -26.65
N ARG A 395 15.64 -27.21 -25.51
CA ARG A 395 16.91 -27.56 -24.84
C ARG A 395 16.77 -28.11 -23.42
N LEU A 396 15.55 -28.20 -22.90
CA LEU A 396 15.31 -28.73 -21.55
C LEU A 396 14.51 -30.01 -21.69
N GLY A 397 15.20 -31.15 -21.66
CA GLY A 397 14.57 -32.41 -21.37
C GLY A 397 14.02 -32.36 -19.94
N GLY A 398 12.72 -32.57 -19.78
CA GLY A 398 12.04 -32.63 -18.49
C GLY A 398 11.07 -31.47 -18.31
N GLY A 399 9.78 -31.79 -18.35
CA GLY A 399 8.69 -30.83 -18.24
C GLY A 399 8.69 -30.01 -16.96
N TYR A 400 8.45 -28.71 -17.12
CA TYR A 400 8.02 -27.82 -16.05
C TYR A 400 6.56 -27.42 -16.34
N VAL A 401 5.67 -27.71 -15.38
CA VAL A 401 4.24 -27.37 -15.35
C VAL A 401 3.96 -26.46 -14.18
#